data_AF-A0A4U5V0C5-F1
#
_entry.id   AF-A0A4U5V0C5-F1
#
_cell.length_a   1.000
_cell.length_b   1.000
_cell.length_c   1.000
_cell.angle_alpha   90.00
_cell.angle_beta   90.00
_cell.angle_gamma   90.00
#
_symmetry.space_group_name_H-M   'P 1'
#
loop_
_entity.id
_entity.type
_entity.pdbx_description
1 polymer ?
#
loop_
_entity_poly.entity_id
_entity_poly.type
_entity_poly.pdbx_seq_one_letter_code
_entity_poly.pdbx_strand_id
1 'polypeptide(L)'
;MSGRQGPGKCTPEQTSFIKGSPLLKHKYPADDNTSLIEMAKDFIPTLRTLLGHPVYLIYLCVTIIQLNSLIGMVTYKPKYIEQHFRQSASKANFLMGVINIPAVALGMFSGGVLMKRLKLNIMGAARFAFGTSLIGYVLSLFFFAMSCENAKVAGVTLSYDSVDMISYDKHSVFTACNSDCFCSASDWDPVCGDNGITYVSPCLAGCSRSTGSGKNTVFSNCSCVGVTGNFTASTGQCLHTDDCDRMFPYFLALSVITSFIISLGGTPGYMILIRSDIKFKKA
;
A
#
# COMPACT_ATOMS: atom_id res chain seq x y z
N MET A 1 19.39 -17.23 -73.68
CA MET A 1 19.88 -17.03 -72.30
C MET A 1 18.77 -17.44 -71.33
N SER A 2 19.10 -18.41 -70.47
CA SER A 2 18.40 -18.88 -69.26
C SER A 2 16.90 -19.22 -69.31
N GLY A 3 16.60 -20.53 -69.39
CA GLY A 3 15.29 -21.11 -69.11
C GLY A 3 15.04 -21.31 -67.61
N ARG A 4 13.76 -21.22 -67.21
CA ARG A 4 13.23 -21.55 -65.87
C ARG A 4 13.06 -23.06 -65.75
N GLN A 5 13.63 -23.67 -64.71
CA GLN A 5 13.49 -25.10 -64.44
C GLN A 5 13.17 -25.33 -62.94
N GLY A 6 12.00 -25.95 -62.69
CA GLY A 6 11.65 -26.90 -61.64
C GLY A 6 11.88 -26.60 -60.15
N PRO A 7 10.89 -26.83 -59.25
CA PRO A 7 11.13 -26.88 -57.81
C PRO A 7 11.66 -28.27 -57.41
N GLY A 8 12.90 -28.32 -56.95
CA GLY A 8 13.53 -29.52 -56.38
C GLY A 8 13.61 -29.48 -54.85
N LYS A 9 12.88 -30.41 -54.22
CA LYS A 9 13.16 -31.17 -52.98
C LYS A 9 13.58 -30.42 -51.69
N CYS A 10 12.68 -30.49 -50.69
CA CYS A 10 13.03 -30.57 -49.27
C CYS A 10 12.44 -31.86 -48.65
N THR A 11 13.06 -32.30 -47.57
CA THR A 11 13.16 -33.63 -46.92
C THR A 11 11.87 -34.24 -46.30
N PRO A 12 11.87 -35.55 -45.94
CA PRO A 12 10.67 -36.37 -45.70
C PRO A 12 9.90 -36.11 -44.40
N GLU A 13 10.35 -35.21 -43.52
CA GLU A 13 9.67 -34.92 -42.25
C GLU A 13 8.45 -34.00 -42.40
N GLN A 14 8.31 -33.30 -43.53
CA GLN A 14 7.23 -32.32 -43.72
C GLN A 14 5.96 -32.91 -44.36
N THR A 15 6.03 -34.13 -44.89
CA THR A 15 4.93 -34.79 -45.61
C THR A 15 3.99 -35.61 -44.73
N SER A 16 4.27 -35.78 -43.42
CA SER A 16 3.37 -36.51 -42.51
C SER A 16 2.23 -35.67 -41.94
N PHE A 17 2.30 -34.33 -42.03
CA PHE A 17 1.32 -33.44 -41.42
C PHE A 17 0.14 -33.07 -42.33
N ILE A 18 0.18 -33.42 -43.62
CA ILE A 18 -0.85 -33.01 -44.58
C ILE A 18 -1.38 -34.22 -45.35
N LYS A 19 -1.94 -35.21 -44.65
CA LYS A 19 -2.95 -36.09 -45.26
C LYS A 19 -3.77 -36.82 -44.21
N GLY A 20 -5.01 -36.35 -44.02
CA GLY A 20 -6.04 -37.12 -43.31
C GLY A 20 -6.94 -36.28 -42.41
N SER A 21 -7.78 -35.41 -42.98
CA SER A 21 -8.97 -34.93 -42.28
C SER A 21 -10.19 -35.34 -43.08
N PRO A 22 -11.01 -36.30 -42.60
CA PRO A 22 -12.32 -36.53 -43.18
C PRO A 22 -13.22 -35.34 -42.82
N LEU A 23 -13.94 -34.91 -43.85
CA LEU A 23 -14.96 -33.88 -43.90
C LEU A 23 -15.96 -33.98 -42.73
N LEU A 24 -15.74 -33.23 -41.64
CA LEU A 24 -16.76 -33.06 -40.59
C LEU A 24 -17.56 -31.80 -40.88
N LYS A 25 -18.67 -31.97 -41.62
CA LYS A 25 -19.74 -30.98 -41.73
C LYS A 25 -20.34 -30.77 -40.33
N HIS A 26 -19.77 -29.86 -39.54
CA HIS A 26 -20.53 -29.23 -38.45
C HIS A 26 -21.20 -27.99 -39.01
N LYS A 27 -22.38 -28.25 -39.58
CA LYS A 27 -23.47 -27.30 -39.72
C LYS A 27 -23.71 -26.73 -38.33
N TYR A 28 -23.33 -25.48 -38.08
CA TYR A 28 -23.73 -24.74 -36.89
C TYR A 28 -25.25 -24.56 -36.95
N PRO A 29 -26.06 -25.15 -36.05
CA PRO A 29 -27.30 -24.49 -35.69
C PRO A 29 -26.92 -23.41 -34.66
N ALA A 30 -27.32 -22.18 -34.94
CA ALA A 30 -27.48 -21.21 -33.87
C ALA A 30 -28.58 -21.75 -32.95
N ASP A 31 -28.20 -22.27 -31.78
CA ASP A 31 -29.11 -22.55 -30.68
C ASP A 31 -28.52 -21.94 -29.39
N ASP A 32 -28.98 -20.73 -29.10
CA ASP A 32 -28.48 -19.81 -28.08
C ASP A 32 -28.92 -20.21 -26.65
N ASN A 33 -29.36 -21.46 -26.44
CA ASN A 33 -30.02 -21.91 -25.20
C ASN A 33 -29.65 -23.33 -24.71
N THR A 34 -28.55 -23.93 -25.18
CA THR A 34 -27.82 -24.96 -24.39
C THR A 34 -27.01 -24.33 -23.24
N SER A 35 -27.47 -23.17 -22.77
CA SER A 35 -26.68 -22.11 -22.15
C SER A 35 -26.77 -22.18 -20.62
N LEU A 36 -25.63 -22.01 -19.95
CA LEU A 36 -25.42 -21.96 -18.50
C LEU A 36 -25.77 -23.21 -17.67
N ILE A 37 -26.87 -23.92 -17.91
CA ILE A 37 -27.30 -25.04 -17.05
C ILE A 37 -26.45 -26.30 -17.31
N GLU A 38 -26.10 -26.61 -18.56
CA GLU A 38 -25.17 -27.70 -18.88
C GLU A 38 -23.75 -27.37 -18.41
N MET A 39 -23.29 -26.13 -18.63
CA MET A 39 -22.01 -25.67 -18.09
C MET A 39 -21.98 -25.71 -16.54
N ALA A 40 -23.07 -25.35 -15.86
CA ALA A 40 -23.17 -25.41 -14.41
C ALA A 40 -23.19 -26.85 -13.88
N LYS A 41 -23.83 -27.77 -14.62
CA LYS A 41 -23.85 -29.20 -14.28
C LYS A 41 -22.46 -29.84 -14.33
N ASP A 42 -21.59 -29.40 -15.24
CA ASP A 42 -20.20 -29.87 -15.30
C ASP A 42 -19.26 -29.07 -14.39
N PHE A 43 -19.60 -27.81 -14.09
CA PHE A 43 -18.83 -26.93 -13.22
C PHE A 43 -18.97 -27.31 -11.74
N ILE A 44 -20.17 -27.60 -11.24
CA ILE A 44 -20.41 -27.90 -9.82
C ILE A 44 -19.65 -29.16 -9.32
N PRO A 45 -19.62 -30.29 -10.05
CA PRO A 45 -18.83 -31.46 -9.68
C PRO A 45 -17.34 -31.18 -9.70
N THR A 46 -16.87 -30.48 -10.73
CA THR A 46 -15.46 -30.07 -10.86
C THR A 46 -15.04 -29.16 -9.71
N LEU A 47 -15.87 -28.18 -9.35
CA LEU A 47 -15.67 -27.29 -8.22
C LEU A 47 -15.64 -28.06 -6.88
N ARG A 48 -16.53 -29.03 -6.70
CA ARG A 48 -16.55 -29.90 -5.51
C ARG A 48 -15.28 -30.75 -5.41
N THR A 49 -14.80 -31.32 -6.51
CA THR A 49 -13.56 -32.09 -6.53
C THR A 49 -12.34 -31.21 -6.26
N LEU A 50 -12.31 -29.98 -6.78
CA LEU A 50 -11.29 -28.97 -6.49
C LEU A 50 -11.24 -28.60 -5.01
N LEU A 51 -12.40 -28.23 -4.46
CA LEU A 51 -12.54 -27.83 -3.06
C LEU A 51 -12.35 -29.00 -2.11
N GLY A 52 -12.55 -30.24 -2.55
CA GLY A 52 -12.23 -31.44 -1.79
C GLY A 52 -10.73 -31.72 -1.67
N HIS A 53 -9.89 -31.11 -2.51
CA HIS A 53 -8.45 -31.34 -2.47
C HIS A 53 -7.77 -30.42 -1.43
N PRO A 54 -7.19 -30.95 -0.35
CA PRO A 54 -6.70 -30.15 0.78
C PRO A 54 -5.61 -29.13 0.39
N VAL A 55 -4.78 -29.47 -0.60
CA VAL A 55 -3.74 -28.57 -1.11
C VAL A 55 -4.33 -27.33 -1.80
N TYR A 56 -5.45 -27.48 -2.51
CA TYR A 56 -6.11 -26.37 -3.19
C TYR A 56 -6.79 -25.43 -2.20
N LEU A 57 -7.44 -25.97 -1.16
CA LEU A 57 -7.98 -25.16 -0.07
C LEU A 57 -6.90 -24.36 0.65
N ILE A 58 -5.77 -24.99 0.99
CA ILE A 58 -4.65 -24.28 1.63
C ILE A 58 -4.13 -23.16 0.72
N TYR A 59 -3.99 -23.42 -0.57
CA TYR A 59 -3.58 -22.41 -1.55
C TYR A 59 -4.56 -21.23 -1.64
N LEU A 60 -5.85 -21.50 -1.67
CA LEU A 60 -6.90 -20.50 -1.74
C LEU A 60 -6.92 -19.64 -0.47
N CYS A 61 -6.81 -20.25 0.71
CA CYS A 61 -6.69 -19.54 1.98
C CYS A 61 -5.46 -18.63 2.01
N VAL A 62 -4.29 -19.12 1.59
CA VAL A 62 -3.06 -18.32 1.52
C VAL A 62 -3.24 -17.12 0.58
N THR A 63 -3.85 -17.33 -0.58
CA THR A 63 -4.09 -16.28 -1.58
C THR A 63 -5.04 -15.21 -1.05
N ILE A 64 -6.13 -15.61 -0.37
CA ILE A 64 -7.06 -14.66 0.28
C ILE A 64 -6.33 -13.83 1.33
N ILE A 65 -5.54 -14.47 2.20
CA ILE A 65 -4.78 -13.77 3.24
C ILE A 65 -3.78 -12.78 2.61
N GLN A 66 -3.08 -13.18 1.55
CA GLN A 66 -2.14 -12.31 0.83
C GLN A 66 -2.82 -11.12 0.17
N LEU A 67 -3.97 -11.31 -0.48
CA LEU A 67 -4.73 -10.21 -1.11
C LEU A 67 -5.26 -9.23 -0.06
N ASN A 68 -5.82 -9.71 1.04
CA ASN A 68 -6.28 -8.86 2.14
C ASN A 68 -5.12 -8.05 2.75
N SER A 69 -3.98 -8.70 2.97
CA SER A 69 -2.77 -8.04 3.47
C SER A 69 -2.27 -6.94 2.51
N LEU A 70 -2.27 -7.21 1.20
CA LEU A 70 -1.87 -6.23 0.18
C LEU A 70 -2.78 -4.99 0.19
N ILE A 71 -4.11 -5.20 0.23
CA ILE A 71 -5.09 -4.10 0.26
C ILE A 71 -4.90 -3.27 1.53
N GLY A 72 -4.71 -3.93 2.68
CA GLY A 72 -4.43 -3.26 3.96
C GLY A 72 -3.16 -2.41 3.90
N MET A 73 -2.08 -2.96 3.34
CA MET A 73 -0.81 -2.24 3.19
C MET A 73 -0.96 -1.01 2.27
N VAL A 74 -1.63 -1.14 1.13
CA VAL A 74 -1.83 -0.01 0.19
C VAL A 74 -2.68 1.10 0.82
N THR A 75 -3.69 0.72 1.61
CA THR A 75 -4.65 1.68 2.17
C THR A 75 -4.12 2.37 3.42
N TYR A 76 -3.55 1.60 4.35
CA TYR A 76 -3.20 2.10 5.68
C TYR A 76 -1.76 2.59 5.77
N LYS A 77 -0.83 2.14 4.92
CA LYS A 77 0.57 2.59 4.98
C LYS A 77 0.72 4.10 4.72
N PRO A 78 0.07 4.72 3.71
CA PRO A 78 0.12 6.17 3.55
C PRO A 78 -0.52 6.90 4.72
N LYS A 79 -1.61 6.37 5.27
CA LYS A 79 -2.27 6.93 6.45
C LYS A 79 -1.39 6.84 7.70
N TYR A 80 -0.67 5.74 7.87
CA TYR A 80 0.32 5.58 8.92
C TYR A 80 1.42 6.65 8.80
N ILE A 81 1.94 6.88 7.59
CA ILE A 81 2.92 7.95 7.35
C ILE A 81 2.33 9.34 7.67
N GLU A 82 1.08 9.58 7.26
CA GLU A 82 0.38 10.84 7.51
C GLU A 82 0.23 11.12 9.01
N GLN A 83 -0.18 10.12 9.78
CA GLN A 83 -0.45 10.28 11.21
C GLN A 83 0.82 10.23 12.07
N HIS A 84 1.72 9.26 11.84
CA HIS A 84 2.90 9.06 12.68
C HIS A 84 4.09 9.96 12.31
N PHE A 85 4.28 10.26 11.03
CA PHE A 85 5.38 11.12 10.57
C PHE A 85 4.93 12.53 10.20
N ARG A 86 3.66 12.87 10.48
CA ARG A 86 3.03 14.19 10.26
C ARG A 86 3.27 14.74 8.85
N GLN A 87 3.37 13.85 7.87
CA GLN A 87 3.50 14.24 6.46
C GLN A 87 2.11 14.52 5.90
N SER A 88 1.99 15.52 5.03
CA SER A 88 0.74 15.75 4.29
C SER A 88 0.34 14.49 3.50
N ALA A 89 -0.95 14.19 3.40
CA ALA A 89 -1.47 13.07 2.64
C ALA A 89 -0.92 13.02 1.20
N SER A 90 -0.79 14.17 0.54
CA SER A 90 -0.20 14.28 -0.81
C SER A 90 1.26 13.83 -0.85
N LYS A 91 2.10 14.33 0.05
CA LYS A 91 3.52 13.94 0.14
C LYS A 91 3.69 12.46 0.50
N ALA A 92 2.89 11.94 1.43
CA ALA A 92 2.92 10.51 1.80
C ALA A 92 2.55 9.62 0.60
N ASN A 93 1.44 9.94 -0.08
CA ASN A 93 1.00 9.21 -1.28
C ASN A 93 2.01 9.33 -2.43
N PHE A 94 2.58 10.52 -2.65
CA PHE A 94 3.59 10.73 -3.68
C PHE A 94 4.87 9.92 -3.43
N LEU A 95 5.40 9.96 -2.19
CA LEU A 95 6.57 9.17 -1.80
C LEU A 95 6.30 7.67 -1.93
N MET A 96 5.12 7.22 -1.48
CA MET A 96 4.69 5.83 -1.64
C MET A 96 4.65 5.43 -3.11
N GLY A 97 4.10 6.28 -3.98
CA GLY A 97 4.04 6.04 -5.41
C GLY A 97 5.42 5.99 -6.06
N VAL A 98 6.24 7.03 -5.89
CA VAL A 98 7.51 7.16 -6.62
C VAL A 98 8.59 6.21 -6.13
N ILE A 99 8.58 5.83 -4.85
CA ILE A 99 9.62 4.98 -4.26
C ILE A 99 9.20 3.50 -4.22
N ASN A 100 7.96 3.18 -3.79
CA ASN A 100 7.58 1.76 -3.63
C ASN A 100 7.13 1.11 -4.93
N ILE A 101 6.48 1.83 -5.86
CA ILE A 101 6.02 1.22 -7.12
C ILE A 101 7.20 0.67 -7.94
N PRO A 102 8.32 1.41 -8.13
CA PRO A 102 9.49 0.86 -8.82
C PRO A 102 10.11 -0.33 -8.08
N ALA A 103 10.17 -0.28 -6.74
CA ALA A 103 10.68 -1.38 -5.93
C ALA A 103 9.86 -2.66 -6.11
N VAL A 104 8.53 -2.55 -6.13
CA VAL A 104 7.62 -3.67 -6.39
C VAL A 104 7.79 -4.21 -7.81
N ALA A 105 7.89 -3.33 -8.82
CA ALA A 105 8.10 -3.76 -10.20
C ALA A 105 9.42 -4.52 -10.38
N LEU A 106 10.51 -4.01 -9.78
CA LEU A 106 11.82 -4.66 -9.78
C LEU A 106 11.79 -5.99 -9.02
N GLY A 107 11.08 -6.07 -7.89
CA GLY A 107 10.92 -7.30 -7.13
C GLY A 107 10.12 -8.36 -7.88
N MET A 108 9.03 -7.99 -8.55
CA MET A 108 8.27 -8.93 -9.39
C MET A 108 9.11 -9.45 -10.56
N PHE A 109 9.81 -8.56 -11.27
CA PHE A 109 10.66 -8.94 -12.39
C PHE A 109 11.81 -9.86 -11.94
N SER A 110 12.53 -9.46 -10.89
CA SER A 110 13.64 -10.25 -10.34
C SER A 110 13.15 -11.59 -9.76
N GLY A 111 11.98 -11.65 -9.14
CA GLY A 111 11.34 -12.89 -8.69
C GLY A 111 11.07 -13.84 -9.85
N GLY A 112 10.55 -13.34 -10.98
CA GLY A 112 10.34 -14.14 -12.18
C GLY A 112 11.65 -14.65 -12.80
N VAL A 113 12.68 -13.79 -12.87
CA VAL A 113 14.02 -14.18 -13.33
C VAL A 113 14.63 -15.24 -12.41
N LEU A 114 14.50 -15.08 -11.09
CA LEU A 114 15.02 -16.02 -10.10
C LEU A 114 14.35 -17.39 -10.22
N MET A 115 13.03 -17.42 -10.41
CA MET A 115 12.31 -18.67 -10.70
C MET A 115 12.79 -19.36 -11.97
N LYS A 116 13.06 -18.59 -13.03
CA LYS A 116 13.57 -19.10 -14.31
C LYS A 116 15.01 -19.64 -14.17
N ARG A 117 15.87 -18.94 -13.44
CA ARG A 117 17.28 -19.30 -13.22
C ARG A 117 17.42 -20.54 -12.33
N LEU A 118 16.66 -20.60 -11.23
CA LEU A 118 16.70 -21.71 -10.27
C LEU A 118 15.86 -22.92 -10.69
N LYS A 119 15.12 -22.84 -11.81
CA LYS A 119 14.20 -23.89 -12.30
C LYS A 119 13.33 -24.46 -11.17
N LEU A 120 12.74 -23.58 -10.36
CA LEU A 120 11.97 -23.99 -9.19
C LEU A 120 10.74 -24.81 -9.60
N ASN A 121 10.60 -26.01 -9.04
CA ASN A 121 9.40 -26.82 -9.16
C ASN A 121 8.23 -26.16 -8.38
N ILE A 122 6.98 -26.57 -8.62
CA ILE A 122 5.77 -25.99 -7.98
C ILE A 122 5.93 -25.90 -6.45
N MET A 123 6.48 -26.93 -5.82
CA MET A 123 6.67 -26.95 -4.37
C MET A 123 7.86 -26.09 -3.91
N GLY A 124 8.89 -25.91 -4.76
CA GLY A 124 9.98 -24.97 -4.51
C GLY A 124 9.53 -23.52 -4.63
N ALA A 125 8.67 -23.22 -5.61
CA ALA A 125 8.03 -21.92 -5.79
C ALA A 125 7.14 -21.55 -4.59
N ALA A 126 6.35 -22.50 -4.09
CA ALA A 126 5.53 -22.30 -2.90
C ALA A 126 6.38 -22.02 -1.64
N ARG A 127 7.45 -22.80 -1.41
CA ARG A 127 8.39 -22.56 -0.29
C ARG A 127 9.09 -21.21 -0.40
N PHE A 128 9.49 -20.83 -1.60
CA PHE A 128 10.12 -19.53 -1.84
C PHE A 128 9.15 -18.38 -1.54
N ALA A 129 7.92 -18.43 -2.06
CA ALA A 129 6.90 -17.42 -1.80
C ALA A 129 6.51 -17.32 -0.32
N PHE A 130 6.44 -18.46 0.39
CA PHE A 130 6.21 -18.48 1.82
C PHE A 130 7.39 -17.86 2.59
N GLY A 131 8.63 -18.22 2.24
CA GLY A 131 9.83 -17.67 2.87
C GLY A 131 9.93 -16.15 2.71
N THR A 132 9.72 -15.63 1.50
CA THR A 132 9.72 -14.18 1.25
C THR A 132 8.60 -13.47 1.99
N SER A 133 7.42 -14.09 2.11
CA SER A 133 6.29 -13.54 2.87
C SER A 133 6.59 -13.49 4.37
N LEU A 134 7.20 -14.55 4.93
CA LEU A 134 7.58 -14.61 6.32
C LEU A 134 8.66 -13.56 6.66
N ILE A 135 9.70 -13.45 5.83
CA ILE A 135 10.74 -12.43 5.98
C ILE A 135 10.12 -11.03 5.89
N GLY A 136 9.24 -10.79 4.92
CA GLY A 136 8.53 -9.52 4.77
C GLY A 136 7.68 -9.17 6.00
N TYR A 137 7.01 -10.16 6.60
CA TYR A 137 6.24 -9.97 7.83
C TYR A 137 7.14 -9.60 9.00
N VAL A 138 8.24 -10.32 9.22
CA VAL A 138 9.22 -10.01 10.28
C VAL A 138 9.80 -8.61 10.10
N LEU A 139 10.17 -8.23 8.87
CA LEU A 139 10.63 -6.87 8.58
C LEU A 139 9.55 -5.80 8.84
N SER A 140 8.28 -6.14 8.61
CA SER A 140 7.17 -5.22 8.89
C SER A 140 6.96 -4.99 10.39
N LEU A 141 7.31 -5.95 11.26
CA LEU A 141 7.22 -5.74 12.71
C LEU A 141 8.15 -4.62 13.20
N PHE A 142 9.29 -4.42 12.54
CA PHE A 142 10.20 -3.32 12.85
C PHE A 142 9.60 -1.95 12.53
N PHE A 143 8.55 -1.85 11.71
CA PHE A 143 7.84 -0.58 11.50
C PHE A 143 7.24 -0.03 12.80
N PHE A 144 6.71 -0.89 13.67
CA PHE A 144 6.15 -0.46 14.96
C PHE A 144 7.22 0.16 15.87
N ALA A 145 8.43 -0.39 15.85
CA ALA A 145 9.55 0.13 16.63
C ALA A 145 10.07 1.49 16.11
N MET A 146 9.82 1.83 14.85
CA MET A 146 10.26 3.08 14.22
C MET A 146 9.17 4.15 14.22
N SER A 147 8.37 4.21 15.30
CA SER A 147 7.34 5.23 15.47
C SER A 147 7.95 6.52 16.03
N CYS A 148 7.50 7.67 15.51
CA CYS A 148 7.81 8.97 16.09
C CYS A 148 6.72 9.37 17.11
N GLU A 149 7.12 10.10 18.16
CA GLU A 149 6.22 10.52 19.24
C GLU A 149 5.15 11.52 18.73
N ASN A 150 3.94 11.45 19.30
CA ASN A 150 2.78 12.22 18.85
C ASN A 150 2.97 13.74 18.98
N ALA A 151 2.22 14.50 18.14
CA ALA A 151 1.75 15.87 18.41
C ALA A 151 1.77 16.28 19.88
N LYS A 152 2.72 17.09 20.37
CA LYS A 152 2.48 17.86 21.60
C LYS A 152 1.48 18.97 21.28
N VAL A 153 0.19 18.68 21.48
CA VAL A 153 -0.91 19.63 21.23
C VAL A 153 -1.44 20.16 22.56
N ALA A 154 -1.42 21.49 22.74
CA ALA A 154 -1.95 22.16 23.92
C ALA A 154 -3.46 21.91 24.05
N GLY A 155 -3.91 21.49 25.24
CA GLY A 155 -5.28 21.12 25.56
C GLY A 155 -5.70 19.70 25.14
N VAL A 156 -4.83 18.93 24.45
CA VAL A 156 -5.15 17.55 24.04
C VAL A 156 -4.10 16.56 24.56
N THR A 157 -2.82 16.94 24.52
CA THR A 157 -1.69 16.10 24.94
C THR A 157 -0.87 16.74 26.07
N LEU A 158 -0.95 18.06 26.22
CA LEU A 158 -0.35 18.83 27.31
C LEU A 158 -1.36 19.86 27.83
N SER A 159 -1.43 20.08 29.14
CA SER A 159 -2.15 21.21 29.73
C SER A 159 -1.42 22.53 29.41
N TYR A 160 -2.17 23.64 29.31
CA TYR A 160 -1.61 24.98 29.04
C TYR A 160 -0.66 25.44 30.16
N ASP A 161 -0.92 25.01 31.40
CA ASP A 161 0.00 25.14 32.52
C ASP A 161 0.86 23.87 32.62
N SER A 162 2.17 24.06 32.78
CA SER A 162 3.20 23.02 32.90
C SER A 162 3.07 22.18 34.19
N VAL A 163 1.95 21.46 34.34
CA VAL A 163 1.71 20.48 35.40
C VAL A 163 1.05 19.28 34.75
N ASP A 164 1.80 18.19 34.63
CA ASP A 164 1.33 16.87 34.20
C ASP A 164 0.03 16.48 34.91
N MET A 165 -1.13 16.75 34.30
CA MET A 165 -2.38 15.98 34.48
C MET A 165 -3.26 16.14 33.25
N ILE A 166 -3.34 15.07 32.47
CA ILE A 166 -4.20 14.92 31.30
C ILE A 166 -5.65 14.85 31.77
N SER A 167 -6.47 15.84 31.43
CA SER A 167 -7.93 15.76 31.49
C SER A 167 -8.49 15.74 30.07
N TYR A 168 -9.09 14.62 29.67
CA TYR A 168 -9.82 14.42 28.42
C TYR A 168 -11.21 15.09 28.45
N ASP A 169 -11.28 16.33 28.93
CA ASP A 169 -12.52 17.10 28.94
C ASP A 169 -12.44 18.22 27.90
N LYS A 170 -13.52 18.45 27.15
CA LYS A 170 -13.58 19.49 26.10
C LYS A 170 -13.30 20.90 26.65
N HIS A 171 -13.35 21.08 27.96
CA HIS A 171 -13.00 22.30 28.68
C HIS A 171 -11.49 22.52 28.88
N SER A 172 -10.60 21.56 28.60
CA SER A 172 -9.15 21.70 28.81
C SER A 172 -8.43 22.55 27.73
N VAL A 173 -9.11 22.88 26.63
CA VAL A 173 -8.56 23.71 25.54
C VAL A 173 -8.83 25.20 25.76
N PHE A 174 -9.73 25.55 26.68
CA PHE A 174 -10.04 26.92 27.07
C PHE A 174 -9.24 27.29 28.32
N THR A 175 -8.59 28.45 28.29
CA THR A 175 -7.76 28.98 29.38
C THR A 175 -7.90 30.50 29.40
N ALA A 176 -7.52 31.15 30.50
CA ALA A 176 -7.60 32.61 30.64
C ALA A 176 -6.93 33.39 29.48
N CYS A 177 -5.96 32.80 28.79
CA CYS A 177 -5.29 33.45 27.65
C CYS A 177 -6.15 33.48 26.37
N ASN A 178 -7.10 32.56 26.20
CA ASN A 178 -7.99 32.50 25.02
C ASN A 178 -9.46 32.78 25.35
N SER A 179 -9.79 33.09 26.62
CA SER A 179 -11.16 33.40 27.06
C SER A 179 -11.72 34.68 26.46
N ASP A 180 -10.86 35.61 26.02
CA ASP A 180 -11.28 36.85 25.35
C ASP A 180 -11.76 36.61 23.91
N CYS A 181 -11.56 35.40 23.39
CA CYS A 181 -11.97 35.00 22.05
C CYS A 181 -13.07 33.94 22.14
N PHE A 182 -14.20 34.16 21.46
CA PHE A 182 -15.29 33.17 21.34
C PHE A 182 -14.90 32.02 20.40
N CYS A 183 -13.84 31.29 20.73
CA CYS A 183 -13.29 30.25 19.88
C CYS A 183 -14.18 29.01 19.84
N SER A 184 -14.32 28.44 18.64
CA SER A 184 -14.90 27.11 18.46
C SER A 184 -13.88 26.05 18.87
N ALA A 185 -14.30 25.10 19.72
CA ALA A 185 -13.50 23.94 20.08
C ALA A 185 -13.51 22.84 18.99
N SER A 186 -14.39 22.93 18.00
CA SER A 186 -14.49 21.94 16.91
C SER A 186 -13.62 22.26 15.70
N ASP A 187 -13.09 23.48 15.62
CA ASP A 187 -12.41 23.96 14.42
C ASP A 187 -10.93 23.56 14.50
N TRP A 188 -10.52 22.68 13.58
CA TRP A 188 -9.15 22.17 13.51
C TRP A 188 -8.34 22.90 12.43
N ASP A 189 -7.54 23.87 12.86
CA ASP A 189 -6.61 24.63 12.02
C ASP A 189 -5.27 24.82 12.76
N PRO A 190 -4.43 23.78 12.84
CA PRO A 190 -3.33 23.75 13.78
C PRO A 190 -2.27 24.81 13.48
N VAL A 191 -1.77 25.46 14.52
CA VAL A 191 -0.67 26.43 14.44
C VAL A 191 0.46 26.08 15.39
N CYS A 192 1.70 26.39 15.01
CA CYS A 192 2.89 26.16 15.79
C CYS A 192 3.32 27.46 16.44
N GLY A 193 3.23 27.53 17.77
CA GLY A 193 3.76 28.66 18.54
C GLY A 193 5.29 28.66 18.55
N ASP A 194 5.88 29.85 18.69
CA ASP A 194 7.34 30.01 18.84
C ASP A 194 7.90 29.27 20.07
N ASN A 195 7.05 28.92 21.03
CA ASN A 195 7.35 28.07 22.19
C ASN A 195 7.47 26.56 21.85
N GLY A 196 7.34 26.17 20.58
CA GLY A 196 7.41 24.78 20.14
C GLY A 196 6.15 23.95 20.42
N ILE A 197 5.06 24.57 20.87
CA ILE A 197 3.80 23.90 21.18
C ILE A 197 2.80 24.09 20.03
N THR A 198 2.08 23.00 19.68
CA THR A 198 1.02 23.05 18.68
C THR A 198 -0.31 23.40 19.32
N TYR A 199 -1.05 24.34 18.73
CA TYR A 199 -2.37 24.76 19.17
C TYR A 199 -3.43 24.31 18.16
N VAL A 200 -4.64 24.01 18.61
CA VAL A 200 -5.75 23.48 17.78
C VAL A 200 -6.21 24.47 16.71
N SER A 201 -6.19 25.76 17.02
CA SER A 201 -6.52 26.85 16.10
C SER A 201 -5.74 28.12 16.45
N PRO A 202 -5.57 29.08 15.52
CA PRO A 202 -4.99 30.39 15.83
C PRO A 202 -5.79 31.16 16.88
N CYS A 203 -7.11 30.93 16.94
CA CYS A 203 -7.99 31.51 17.95
C CYS A 203 -7.68 30.96 19.34
N LEU A 204 -7.53 29.64 19.47
CA LEU A 204 -7.22 28.99 20.74
C LEU A 204 -5.80 29.30 21.21
N ALA A 205 -4.90 29.69 20.29
CA ALA A 205 -3.58 30.26 20.60
C ALA A 205 -3.63 31.75 21.03
N GLY A 206 -4.80 32.39 20.98
CA GLY A 206 -5.02 33.78 21.37
C GLY A 206 -4.41 34.80 20.39
N CYS A 207 -4.24 34.44 19.12
CA CYS A 207 -3.63 35.31 18.12
C CYS A 207 -4.60 36.36 17.58
N SER A 208 -4.19 37.63 17.56
CA SER A 208 -5.04 38.75 17.10
C SER A 208 -4.74 39.27 15.69
N ARG A 209 -3.56 38.96 15.14
CA ARG A 209 -3.15 39.40 13.79
C ARG A 209 -2.67 38.23 12.96
N SER A 210 -2.91 38.28 11.65
CA SER A 210 -2.32 37.37 10.67
C SER A 210 -1.60 38.18 9.59
N THR A 211 -0.50 37.67 9.08
CA THR A 211 0.29 38.27 8.01
C THR A 211 0.72 37.17 7.04
N GLY A 212 0.50 37.38 5.75
CA GLY A 212 0.81 36.40 4.70
C GLY A 212 -0.43 35.80 4.04
N SER A 213 -0.23 34.75 3.25
CA SER A 213 -1.30 34.03 2.55
C SER A 213 -0.97 32.54 2.44
N GLY A 214 -1.99 31.69 2.65
CA GLY A 214 -1.88 30.24 2.56
C GLY A 214 -0.91 29.66 3.60
N LYS A 215 0.05 28.83 3.14
CA LYS A 215 0.98 28.09 4.00
C LYS A 215 2.04 28.97 4.70
N ASN A 216 2.25 30.19 4.21
CA ASN A 216 3.22 31.14 4.77
C ASN A 216 2.54 32.17 5.68
N THR A 217 1.36 31.86 6.21
CA THR A 217 0.66 32.75 7.14
C THR A 217 1.30 32.67 8.51
N VAL A 218 1.69 33.83 9.03
CA VAL A 218 2.23 33.99 10.37
C VAL A 218 1.21 34.77 11.18
N PHE A 219 0.77 34.18 12.28
CA PHE A 219 -0.06 34.80 13.29
C PHE A 219 0.82 35.51 14.30
N SER A 220 0.39 36.68 14.76
CA SER A 220 1.14 37.53 15.68
C SER A 220 0.24 37.99 16.82
N ASN A 221 0.87 38.34 17.94
CA ASN A 221 0.19 38.77 19.17
C ASN A 221 -0.69 37.64 19.71
N CYS A 222 -0.04 36.50 19.98
CA CYS A 222 -0.66 35.28 20.49
C CYS A 222 -0.47 35.19 22.00
N SER A 223 -1.52 35.50 22.76
CA SER A 223 -1.49 35.56 24.24
C SER A 223 -1.18 34.22 24.92
N CYS A 224 -1.52 33.09 24.29
CA CYS A 224 -1.30 31.77 24.85
C CYS A 224 0.07 31.15 24.52
N VAL A 225 0.84 31.75 23.62
CA VAL A 225 2.17 31.27 23.22
C VAL A 225 3.24 31.74 24.21
N GLY A 226 3.06 32.94 24.78
CA GLY A 226 3.92 33.49 25.83
C GLY A 226 3.47 34.88 26.26
N VAL A 227 3.85 35.28 27.48
CA VAL A 227 3.32 36.49 28.15
C VAL A 227 4.20 37.73 27.94
N THR A 228 5.47 37.57 27.54
CA THR A 228 6.44 38.67 27.35
C THR A 228 7.23 38.57 26.04
N GLY A 229 6.69 39.12 24.95
CA GLY A 229 7.36 39.18 23.64
C GLY A 229 6.38 39.28 22.47
N ASN A 230 6.89 39.61 21.27
CA ASN A 230 6.13 39.53 20.01
C ASN A 230 6.02 38.08 19.54
N PHE A 231 5.40 37.22 20.35
CA PHE A 231 5.27 35.81 20.02
C PHE A 231 4.39 35.63 18.79
N THR A 232 4.92 34.86 17.85
CA THR A 232 4.27 34.50 16.61
C THR A 232 3.91 33.02 16.61
N ALA A 233 2.89 32.67 15.85
CA ALA A 233 2.58 31.29 15.51
C ALA A 233 2.57 31.14 13.99
N SER A 234 3.09 30.04 13.47
CA SER A 234 3.06 29.73 12.04
C SER A 234 1.99 28.69 11.73
N THR A 235 1.41 28.73 10.53
CA THR A 235 0.46 27.70 10.09
C THR A 235 1.10 26.32 10.08
N GLY A 236 0.40 25.33 10.64
CA GLY A 236 0.86 23.95 10.73
C GLY A 236 1.28 23.55 12.15
N GLN A 237 1.51 22.26 12.35
CA GLN A 237 1.94 21.73 13.65
C GLN A 237 3.45 21.95 13.84
N CYS A 238 3.90 22.08 15.10
CA CYS A 238 5.34 22.18 15.36
C CYS A 238 6.05 20.89 14.97
N LEU A 239 7.06 21.02 14.10
CA LEU A 239 8.00 19.94 13.83
C LEU A 239 9.04 19.95 14.96
N HIS A 240 8.97 18.97 15.88
CA HIS A 240 10.15 18.59 16.64
C HIS A 240 11.00 17.71 15.71
N THR A 241 11.98 18.34 15.07
CA THR A 241 12.67 17.84 13.87
C THR A 241 13.73 16.78 14.14
N ASP A 242 14.45 16.84 15.26
CA ASP A 242 15.79 16.23 15.28
C ASP A 242 15.81 14.68 15.31
N ASP A 243 14.89 14.04 16.02
CA ASP A 243 14.78 12.57 16.04
C ASP A 243 13.85 12.04 14.93
N CYS A 244 12.80 12.80 14.58
CA CYS A 244 11.77 12.36 13.63
C CYS A 244 12.24 12.43 12.17
N ASP A 245 13.00 13.48 11.79
CA ASP A 245 13.54 13.64 10.43
C ASP A 245 14.63 12.61 10.12
N ARG A 246 15.30 12.06 11.14
CA ARG A 246 16.24 10.93 10.97
C ARG A 246 15.52 9.60 10.83
N MET A 247 14.44 9.36 11.58
CA MET A 247 13.71 8.09 11.54
C MET A 247 12.88 7.91 10.27
N PHE A 248 12.35 8.99 9.69
CA PHE A 248 11.56 8.95 8.47
C PHE A 248 12.28 8.32 7.24
N PRO A 249 13.52 8.69 6.88
CA PRO A 249 14.23 8.05 5.78
C PRO A 249 14.58 6.57 6.08
N TYR A 250 14.86 6.20 7.33
CA TYR A 250 15.05 4.79 7.70
C TYR A 250 13.77 3.98 7.52
N PHE A 251 12.62 4.53 7.96
CA PHE A 251 11.32 3.92 7.72
C PHE A 251 11.08 3.74 6.21
N LEU A 252 11.32 4.77 5.39
CA LEU A 252 11.15 4.69 3.94
C LEU A 252 12.05 3.61 3.32
N ALA A 253 13.32 3.57 3.70
CA ALA A 253 14.29 2.58 3.22
C ALA A 253 13.87 1.15 3.60
N LEU A 254 13.49 0.92 4.87
CA LEU A 254 12.99 -0.38 5.29
C LEU A 254 11.71 -0.74 4.52
N SER A 255 10.83 0.24 4.29
CA SER A 255 9.59 0.03 3.56
C SER A 255 9.82 -0.44 2.13
N VAL A 256 10.86 0.08 1.47
CA VAL A 256 11.30 -0.34 0.12
C VAL A 256 11.83 -1.76 0.14
N ILE A 257 12.70 -2.07 1.08
CA ILE A 257 13.31 -3.40 1.24
C ILE A 257 12.21 -4.44 1.47
N THR A 258 11.27 -4.15 2.37
CA THR A 258 10.13 -5.03 2.65
C THR A 258 9.24 -5.21 1.42
N SER A 259 8.89 -4.12 0.71
CA SER A 259 8.09 -4.20 -0.52
C SER A 259 8.79 -4.98 -1.64
N PHE A 260 10.11 -4.84 -1.78
CA PHE A 260 10.91 -5.64 -2.71
C PHE A 260 10.89 -7.13 -2.34
N ILE A 261 11.12 -7.47 -1.06
CA ILE A 261 11.13 -8.87 -0.61
C ILE A 261 9.76 -9.53 -0.79
N ILE A 262 8.67 -8.84 -0.43
CA ILE A 262 7.31 -9.38 -0.61
C ILE A 262 7.01 -9.60 -2.09
N SER A 263 7.41 -8.66 -2.96
CA SER A 263 7.15 -8.76 -4.41
C SER A 263 7.98 -9.83 -5.11
N LEU A 264 9.16 -10.23 -4.60
CA LEU A 264 9.88 -11.41 -5.06
C LEU A 264 9.00 -12.68 -5.01
N GLY A 265 8.19 -12.81 -3.95
CA GLY A 265 7.26 -13.93 -3.74
C GLY A 265 5.95 -13.83 -4.52
N GLY A 266 5.60 -12.64 -5.03
CA GLY A 266 4.34 -12.40 -5.74
C GLY A 266 4.28 -13.11 -7.10
N THR A 267 5.36 -13.05 -7.88
CA THR A 267 5.46 -13.70 -9.21
C THR A 267 5.25 -15.22 -9.17
N PRO A 268 5.85 -15.98 -8.22
CA PRO A 268 5.52 -17.38 -8.02
C PRO A 268 4.04 -17.64 -7.74
N GLY A 269 3.38 -16.79 -6.95
CA GLY A 269 1.96 -16.90 -6.62
C GLY A 269 1.07 -16.78 -7.86
N TYR A 270 1.29 -15.76 -8.68
CA TYR A 270 0.58 -15.58 -9.96
C TYR A 270 0.86 -16.70 -10.96
N MET A 271 2.10 -17.21 -11.02
CA MET A 271 2.43 -18.31 -11.92
C MET A 271 1.81 -19.64 -11.48
N ILE A 272 1.58 -19.86 -10.18
CA ILE A 272 0.81 -21.00 -9.69
C ILE A 272 -0.64 -20.88 -10.14
N LEU A 273 -1.29 -19.71 -9.96
CA LEU A 273 -2.67 -19.44 -10.41
C LEU A 273 -2.86 -19.84 -11.89
N ILE A 274 -1.99 -19.33 -12.76
CA ILE A 274 -2.05 -19.60 -14.21
C ILE A 274 -1.82 -21.09 -14.52
N ARG A 275 -0.91 -21.75 -13.79
CA ARG A 275 -0.61 -23.17 -14.02
C ARG A 275 -1.69 -24.11 -13.47
N SER A 276 -2.39 -23.74 -12.40
CA SER A 276 -3.57 -24.48 -11.94
C SER A 276 -4.66 -24.47 -13.00
N ASP A 277 -4.95 -23.34 -13.64
CA ASP A 277 -5.94 -23.25 -14.71
C ASP A 277 -5.54 -24.09 -15.94
N ILE A 278 -4.25 -24.10 -16.31
CA ILE A 278 -3.76 -24.89 -17.45
C ILE A 278 -3.78 -26.39 -17.16
N LYS A 279 -3.48 -26.83 -15.92
CA LYS A 279 -3.62 -28.25 -15.54
C LYS A 279 -5.08 -28.68 -15.48
N PHE A 280 -5.98 -27.80 -15.04
CA PHE A 280 -7.41 -28.05 -15.07
C PHE A 280 -7.98 -28.23 -16.47
N LYS A 281 -7.39 -27.57 -17.47
CA LYS A 281 -7.78 -27.74 -18.87
C LYS A 281 -7.25 -29.02 -19.54
N LYS A 282 -6.39 -29.78 -18.85
CA LYS A 282 -5.72 -30.99 -19.37
C LYS A 282 -6.11 -32.28 -18.63
N ALA A 283 -6.85 -32.18 -17.53
CA ALA A 283 -7.46 -33.31 -16.82
C ALA A 283 -8.92 -33.44 -17.25
#